data_AF-A0A9X8H9S1-F1
#
_entry.id   AF-A0A9X8H9S1-F1
#
_cell.length_a   1.000
_cell.length_b   1.000
_cell.length_c   1.000
_cell.angle_alpha   90.00
_cell.angle_beta   90.00
_cell.angle_gamma   90.00
#
_symmetry.space_group_name_H-M   'P 1'
#
loop_
_entity.id
_entity.type
_entity.pdbx_description
1 polymer ?
#
loop_
_entity_poly.entity_id
_entity_poly.type
_entity_poly.pdbx_seq_one_letter_code
_entity_poly.pdbx_strand_id
1 'polypeptide(L)'
;MIVEVDTIFTRPLDLAAMLHIADTMSNPTLLAQVSKAVVDDAAWFDSDYPAYIMPEEILEATMGKTSKSYQTKYWRGNAVHAPFIMHARHLDAVFGATKGIYDKLEQKYQHLAYPLACAELGLEHGVAGGFRLSRYNSFAENWNFVDMIKYNPVTDTMATDDPYPFTMRTSLLQLLKWVDGAPYVMRDRWVPLDFFACDAVLLQLPPSSLWHYASHTYGWEHVSTILRTRHIVSISLTFQAYNRAAIAIKQRHCVDGFNQNQRLLLTEGVAAAAVPSTLPVFGDPPIKKNEEDEDGLEFVFVSSCSNADQWQADMLVESFERVHQRGSITRIITGCSTPALVNQVYRRTTPTTKLHFTPDSIAFQTEALRHWLQHSNAPHLARQLVVLALDFVFLSRFAISTATPVLSAYPKPDEDPDPDAMEVVHGSLQPKKVFFYSGNPLTAPKVIEAKAGVVIAQNFNAYLNDLTSADRIAALCATC
;
A
#
# COMPACT_ATOMS: atom_id res chain seq x y z
N MET A 1 -5.45 31.73 -3.62
CA MET A 1 -4.29 30.89 -3.29
C MET A 1 -4.05 29.95 -4.45
N ILE A 2 -2.80 29.74 -4.84
CA ILE A 2 -2.40 28.89 -5.96
C ILE A 2 -1.49 27.81 -5.39
N VAL A 3 -1.76 26.56 -5.72
CA VAL A 3 -1.00 25.39 -5.27
C VAL A 3 -0.50 24.60 -6.47
N GLU A 4 0.60 23.88 -6.31
CA GLU A 4 1.07 22.92 -7.31
C GLU A 4 0.19 21.67 -7.31
N VAL A 5 0.06 21.03 -8.48
CA VAL A 5 -0.80 19.84 -8.66
C VAL A 5 -0.26 18.61 -7.91
N ASP A 6 1.04 18.57 -7.63
CA ASP A 6 1.75 17.47 -6.97
C ASP A 6 1.74 17.59 -5.43
N THR A 7 0.82 18.35 -4.86
CA THR A 7 0.82 18.77 -3.46
C THR A 7 -0.45 18.33 -2.73
N ILE A 8 -0.28 17.78 -1.53
CA ILE A 8 -1.38 17.44 -0.60
C ILE A 8 -1.52 18.50 0.50
N PHE A 9 -2.74 18.66 1.01
CA PHE A 9 -3.03 19.47 2.19
C PHE A 9 -2.98 18.59 3.44
N THR A 10 -2.25 19.05 4.45
CA THR A 10 -2.04 18.30 5.70
C THR A 10 -2.84 18.87 6.87
N ARG A 11 -3.34 20.10 6.77
CA ARG A 11 -4.24 20.73 7.75
C ARG A 11 -5.09 21.85 7.12
N PRO A 12 -6.14 22.34 7.80
CA PRO A 12 -6.86 23.54 7.37
C PRO A 12 -5.95 24.77 7.27
N LEU A 13 -6.30 25.67 6.35
CA LEU A 13 -5.59 26.93 6.13
C LEU A 13 -5.92 27.91 7.26
N ASP A 14 -4.92 28.30 8.03
CA ASP A 14 -5.01 29.41 8.98
C ASP A 14 -4.31 30.63 8.40
N LEU A 15 -5.05 31.42 7.61
CA LEU A 15 -4.50 32.59 6.94
C LEU A 15 -3.98 33.65 7.92
N ALA A 16 -4.59 33.76 9.12
CA ALA A 16 -4.19 34.76 10.11
C ALA A 16 -2.82 34.41 10.72
N ALA A 17 -2.63 33.15 11.13
CA ALA A 17 -1.32 32.68 11.59
C ALA A 17 -0.25 32.77 10.48
N MET A 18 -0.63 32.50 9.23
CA MET A 18 0.28 32.60 8.09
C MET A 18 0.72 34.04 7.79
N LEU A 19 -0.19 35.00 7.88
CA LEU A 19 0.13 36.42 7.73
C LEU A 19 1.03 36.91 8.87
N HIS A 20 0.82 36.42 10.10
CA HIS A 20 1.68 36.75 11.25
C HIS A 20 3.12 36.23 11.08
N ILE A 21 3.32 35.06 10.46
CA ILE A 21 4.68 34.54 10.20
C ILE A 21 5.39 35.34 9.10
N ALA A 22 4.63 36.00 8.22
CA ALA A 22 5.16 36.84 7.15
C ALA A 22 5.60 38.25 7.59
N ASP A 23 5.49 38.58 8.88
CA ASP A 23 5.78 39.90 9.48
C ASP A 23 7.24 40.36 9.39
N THR A 24 8.12 39.64 8.68
CA THR A 24 9.50 40.09 8.41
C THR A 24 9.58 41.13 7.27
N MET A 25 8.48 41.38 6.54
CA MET A 25 8.39 42.47 5.56
C MET A 25 7.26 43.45 5.91
N SER A 26 7.52 44.75 5.73
CA SER A 26 6.60 45.81 6.15
C SER A 26 5.30 45.89 5.34
N ASN A 27 5.23 45.28 4.14
CA ASN A 27 4.05 45.23 3.26
C ASN A 27 4.18 44.17 2.14
N PRO A 28 4.18 42.86 2.44
CA PRO A 28 4.19 41.83 1.41
C PRO A 28 2.93 41.92 0.52
N THR A 29 3.10 42.05 -0.80
CA THR A 29 1.96 42.02 -1.75
C THR A 29 1.57 40.59 -2.14
N LEU A 30 2.50 39.67 -1.92
CA LEU A 30 2.42 38.24 -2.21
C LEU A 30 3.00 37.46 -1.02
N LEU A 31 2.53 36.25 -0.74
CA LEU A 31 3.18 35.32 0.19
C LEU A 31 3.47 33.99 -0.50
N ALA A 32 4.60 33.38 -0.16
CA ALA A 32 5.00 32.10 -0.75
C ALA A 32 5.96 31.29 0.15
N GLN A 33 6.22 30.04 -0.23
CA GLN A 33 7.18 29.17 0.46
C GLN A 33 8.62 29.44 -0.01
N VAL A 34 9.59 29.33 0.92
CA VAL A 34 11.04 29.31 0.58
C VAL A 34 11.36 28.18 -0.39
N SER A 35 12.08 28.47 -1.50
CA SER A 35 12.62 27.43 -2.37
C SER A 35 13.97 26.88 -1.93
N LYS A 36 14.11 25.54 -1.93
CA LYS A 36 15.39 24.81 -1.99
C LYS A 36 15.54 23.95 -3.25
N ALA A 37 14.55 23.97 -4.15
CA ALA A 37 14.46 22.96 -5.20
C ALA A 37 15.16 23.34 -6.52
N VAL A 38 15.79 24.51 -6.61
CA VAL A 38 16.84 24.72 -7.60
C VAL A 38 18.03 23.87 -7.17
N VAL A 39 18.52 23.04 -8.07
CA VAL A 39 19.48 21.94 -7.87
C VAL A 39 20.64 22.41 -6.98
N ASP A 40 20.82 21.84 -5.79
CA ASP A 40 21.85 22.28 -4.81
C ASP A 40 21.77 23.76 -4.33
N ASP A 41 20.78 24.53 -4.81
CA ASP A 41 20.67 25.99 -4.72
C ASP A 41 19.41 26.43 -3.96
N ALA A 42 19.25 26.04 -2.68
CA ALA A 42 18.72 27.01 -1.72
C ALA A 42 19.82 28.05 -1.48
N ALA A 43 20.03 28.92 -2.46
CA ALA A 43 20.81 30.15 -2.37
C ALA A 43 20.12 31.18 -1.45
N TRP A 44 19.63 30.73 -0.29
CA TRP A 44 19.56 31.59 0.89
C TRP A 44 20.96 31.78 1.50
N PHE A 45 21.99 31.03 1.04
CA PHE A 45 23.36 31.14 1.56
C PHE A 45 24.50 31.20 0.55
N ASP A 46 24.30 30.95 -0.75
CA ASP A 46 25.39 31.17 -1.72
C ASP A 46 25.23 32.53 -2.41
N SER A 47 25.35 33.58 -1.60
CA SER A 47 25.36 34.97 -2.07
C SER A 47 26.58 35.30 -2.94
N ASP A 48 27.55 34.39 -3.01
CA ASP A 48 28.91 34.72 -3.41
C ASP A 48 29.15 34.49 -4.91
N TYR A 49 28.27 33.75 -5.61
CA TYR A 49 28.45 33.47 -7.04
C TYR A 49 27.15 33.49 -7.87
N PRO A 50 26.65 34.69 -8.24
CA PRO A 50 25.40 34.89 -9.00
C PRO A 50 25.30 34.15 -10.34
N ALA A 51 26.45 33.81 -10.95
CA ALA A 51 26.56 33.19 -12.27
C ALA A 51 26.23 31.69 -12.30
N TYR A 52 26.16 31.00 -11.15
CA TYR A 52 25.84 29.55 -11.13
C TYR A 52 24.36 29.26 -11.39
N ILE A 53 23.45 30.17 -11.03
CA ILE A 53 21.99 29.97 -11.20
C ILE A 53 21.53 30.35 -12.61
N MET A 54 21.92 31.54 -13.08
CA MET A 54 21.72 32.01 -14.46
C MET A 54 22.84 32.99 -14.82
N PRO A 55 23.60 32.74 -15.90
CA PRO A 55 24.60 33.68 -16.41
C PRO A 55 23.98 35.04 -16.77
N GLU A 56 24.71 36.13 -16.53
CA GLU A 56 24.23 37.50 -16.81
C GLU A 56 23.92 37.72 -18.29
N GLU A 57 24.67 37.07 -19.19
CA GLU A 57 24.46 37.15 -20.63
C GLU A 57 23.10 36.57 -21.03
N ILE A 58 22.67 35.50 -20.34
CA ILE A 58 21.38 34.85 -20.58
C ILE A 58 20.25 35.70 -20.03
N LEU A 59 20.43 36.28 -18.83
CA LEU A 59 19.47 37.21 -18.25
C LEU A 59 19.30 38.45 -19.13
N GLU A 60 20.40 39.03 -19.62
CA GLU A 60 20.38 40.16 -20.54
C GLU A 60 19.70 39.79 -21.86
N ALA A 61 20.04 38.64 -22.46
CA ALA A 61 19.43 38.21 -23.71
C ALA A 61 17.91 37.97 -23.58
N THR A 62 17.46 37.50 -22.43
CA THR A 62 16.05 37.19 -22.17
C THR A 62 15.22 38.44 -21.88
N MET A 63 15.72 39.29 -20.98
CA MET A 63 14.97 40.40 -20.40
C MET A 63 15.34 41.76 -21.00
N GLY A 64 16.59 41.92 -21.44
CA GLY A 64 17.17 43.19 -21.90
C GLY A 64 17.67 44.07 -20.75
N LYS A 65 18.72 44.86 -21.02
CA LYS A 65 19.36 45.77 -20.03
C LYS A 65 18.42 46.80 -19.40
N THR A 66 17.34 47.15 -20.10
CA THR A 66 16.36 48.15 -19.64
C THR A 66 15.25 47.57 -18.78
N SER A 67 15.17 46.24 -18.66
CA SER A 67 14.14 45.57 -17.85
C SER A 67 14.36 45.81 -16.36
N LYS A 68 13.27 45.87 -15.59
CA LYS A 68 13.35 45.99 -14.14
C LYS A 68 13.92 44.70 -13.53
N SER A 69 13.63 43.53 -14.11
CA SER A 69 14.19 42.26 -13.63
C SER A 69 15.72 42.22 -13.74
N TYR A 70 16.30 42.73 -14.83
CA TYR A 70 17.75 42.83 -14.99
C TYR A 70 18.37 43.83 -14.01
N GLN A 71 17.69 44.96 -13.77
CA GLN A 71 18.19 46.01 -12.86
C GLN A 71 18.01 45.66 -11.37
N THR A 72 17.11 44.74 -11.04
CA THR A 72 16.86 44.33 -9.66
C THR A 72 17.99 43.41 -9.18
N LYS A 73 18.90 43.97 -8.37
CA LYS A 73 20.07 43.26 -7.81
C LYS A 73 19.71 41.93 -7.13
N TYR A 74 18.54 41.85 -6.50
CA TYR A 74 18.06 40.67 -5.76
C TYR A 74 16.73 40.13 -6.30
N TRP A 75 16.51 40.11 -7.62
CA TRP A 75 15.29 39.51 -8.20
C TRP A 75 15.08 38.05 -7.74
N ARG A 76 16.17 37.37 -7.36
CA ARG A 76 16.20 36.03 -6.74
C ARG A 76 15.43 35.93 -5.42
N GLY A 77 15.18 37.03 -4.72
CA GLY A 77 14.28 37.07 -3.56
C GLY A 77 12.85 36.63 -3.90
N ASN A 78 12.47 36.68 -5.18
CA ASN A 78 11.20 36.18 -5.70
C ASN A 78 11.24 34.69 -6.11
N ALA A 79 12.38 34.00 -5.98
CA ALA A 79 12.52 32.58 -6.31
C ALA A 79 11.89 31.71 -5.22
N VAL A 80 10.57 31.73 -5.20
CA VAL A 80 9.71 31.05 -4.23
C VAL A 80 8.92 29.93 -4.89
N HIS A 81 8.38 29.02 -4.09
CA HIS A 81 7.47 27.96 -4.56
C HIS A 81 6.05 28.18 -4.08
N ALA A 82 5.12 27.54 -4.79
CA ALA A 82 3.75 27.39 -4.32
C ALA A 82 3.76 26.68 -2.94
N PRO A 83 2.76 26.96 -2.06
CA PRO A 83 1.58 27.76 -2.33
C PRO A 83 1.85 29.27 -2.43
N PHE A 84 1.21 29.93 -3.40
CA PHE A 84 1.20 31.39 -3.53
C PHE A 84 -0.11 31.97 -2.98
N ILE A 85 0.00 32.97 -2.12
CA ILE A 85 -1.13 33.80 -1.69
C ILE A 85 -0.92 35.18 -2.28
N MET A 86 -1.82 35.61 -3.17
CA MET A 86 -1.73 36.88 -3.86
C MET A 86 -3.09 37.52 -4.05
N HIS A 87 -3.13 38.85 -4.10
CA HIS A 87 -4.35 39.56 -4.48
C HIS A 87 -4.73 39.24 -5.92
N ALA A 88 -6.03 39.02 -6.16
CA ALA A 88 -6.54 38.63 -7.47
C ALA A 88 -6.15 39.60 -8.60
N ARG A 89 -6.06 40.91 -8.29
CA ARG A 89 -5.65 41.95 -9.24
C ARG A 89 -4.25 41.77 -9.85
N HIS A 90 -3.39 40.96 -9.23
CA HIS A 90 -2.04 40.70 -9.70
C HIS A 90 -1.92 39.40 -10.50
N LEU A 91 -2.94 38.52 -10.48
CA LEU A 91 -2.89 37.20 -11.12
C LEU A 91 -2.59 37.32 -12.63
N ASP A 92 -3.44 38.03 -13.37
CA ASP A 92 -3.33 38.10 -14.83
C ASP A 92 -2.00 38.72 -15.27
N ALA A 93 -1.56 39.76 -14.57
CA ALA A 93 -0.28 40.43 -14.87
C ALA A 93 0.92 39.49 -14.61
N VAL A 94 0.97 38.85 -13.45
CA VAL A 94 2.09 37.97 -13.06
C VAL A 94 2.16 36.75 -13.97
N PHE A 95 1.05 36.04 -14.19
CA PHE A 95 1.05 34.83 -15.01
C PHE A 95 1.17 35.14 -16.51
N GLY A 96 0.63 36.26 -16.98
CA GLY A 96 0.84 36.74 -18.34
C GLY A 96 2.32 37.04 -18.61
N ALA A 97 2.98 37.77 -17.70
CA ALA A 97 4.41 38.05 -17.79
C ALA A 97 5.26 36.77 -17.66
N THR A 98 4.91 35.88 -16.74
CA THR A 98 5.58 34.58 -16.56
C THR A 98 5.57 33.78 -17.85
N LYS A 99 4.41 33.66 -18.52
CA LYS A 99 4.32 32.97 -19.82
C LYS A 99 5.20 33.62 -20.88
N GLY A 100 5.15 34.95 -20.99
CA GLY A 100 5.95 35.68 -21.97
C GLY A 100 7.48 35.56 -21.77
N ILE A 101 7.92 35.35 -20.52
CA ILE A 101 9.33 35.13 -20.19
C ILE A 101 9.71 33.66 -20.37
N TYR A 102 8.82 32.73 -19.98
CA TYR A 102 9.04 31.28 -20.07
C TYR A 102 9.41 30.85 -21.48
N ASP A 103 8.70 31.35 -22.49
CA ASP A 103 8.93 31.00 -23.90
C ASP A 103 10.27 31.53 -24.46
N LYS A 104 10.89 32.51 -23.78
CA LYS A 104 12.21 33.06 -24.15
C LYS A 104 13.37 32.32 -23.51
N LEU A 105 13.11 31.54 -22.46
CA LEU A 105 14.13 30.86 -21.68
C LEU A 105 14.41 29.46 -22.23
N GLU A 106 15.69 29.08 -22.23
CA GLU A 106 16.07 27.68 -22.40
C GLU A 106 15.42 26.80 -21.31
N GLN A 107 15.15 25.54 -21.64
CA GLN A 107 14.43 24.60 -20.78
C GLN A 107 14.99 24.52 -19.35
N LYS A 108 16.32 24.56 -19.19
CA LYS A 108 16.96 24.50 -17.86
C LYS A 108 16.67 25.72 -16.99
N TYR A 109 16.33 26.88 -17.57
CA TYR A 109 16.05 28.13 -16.86
C TYR A 109 14.58 28.50 -16.77
N GLN A 110 13.70 27.79 -17.46
CA GLN A 110 12.27 28.06 -17.48
C GLN A 110 11.61 28.20 -16.10
N HIS A 111 12.14 27.51 -15.09
CA HIS A 111 11.70 27.62 -13.70
C HIS A 111 11.90 29.03 -13.08
N LEU A 112 12.76 29.86 -13.68
CA LEU A 112 13.05 31.24 -13.27
C LEU A 112 12.10 32.27 -13.92
N ALA A 113 11.18 31.86 -14.77
CA ALA A 113 10.24 32.77 -15.42
C ALA A 113 9.35 33.53 -14.42
N TYR A 114 8.85 32.83 -13.39
CA TYR A 114 8.00 33.43 -12.35
C TYR A 114 8.75 34.48 -11.50
N PRO A 115 9.92 34.18 -10.90
CA PRO A 115 10.64 35.20 -10.14
C PRO A 115 11.05 36.42 -10.98
N LEU A 116 11.41 36.20 -12.25
CA LEU A 116 11.69 37.30 -13.18
C LEU A 116 10.44 38.13 -13.49
N ALA A 117 9.28 37.51 -13.68
CA ALA A 117 8.02 38.22 -13.88
C ALA A 117 7.64 39.10 -12.67
N CYS A 118 7.77 38.55 -11.45
CA CYS A 118 7.49 39.30 -10.24
C CYS A 118 8.47 40.48 -10.06
N ALA A 119 9.75 40.29 -10.39
CA ALA A 119 10.71 41.39 -10.41
C ALA A 119 10.39 42.46 -11.47
N GLU A 120 9.93 42.06 -12.65
CA GLU A 120 9.55 42.99 -13.72
C GLU A 120 8.35 43.86 -13.31
N LEU A 121 7.44 43.28 -12.55
CA LEU A 121 6.25 43.94 -12.04
C LEU A 121 6.49 44.71 -10.73
N GLY A 122 7.69 44.59 -10.13
CA GLY A 122 8.01 45.19 -8.84
C GLY A 122 7.19 44.62 -7.69
N LEU A 123 6.87 43.32 -7.75
CA LEU A 123 6.10 42.61 -6.73
C LEU A 123 7.02 41.76 -5.88
N GLU A 124 7.01 42.01 -4.57
CA GLU A 124 7.82 41.30 -3.58
C GLU A 124 6.98 40.25 -2.83
N HIS A 125 7.64 39.16 -2.44
CA HIS A 125 7.04 38.07 -1.68
C HIS A 125 7.46 38.14 -0.21
N GLY A 126 6.49 38.03 0.70
CA GLY A 126 6.76 37.55 2.05
C GLY A 126 7.00 36.04 2.01
N VAL A 127 8.10 35.60 2.63
CA VAL A 127 8.52 34.20 2.54
C VAL A 127 8.36 33.51 3.89
N ALA A 128 7.68 32.37 3.91
CA ALA A 128 7.52 31.54 5.09
C ALA A 128 8.11 30.14 4.86
N GLY A 129 8.74 29.58 5.89
CA GLY A 129 9.31 28.22 5.86
C GLY A 129 8.31 27.10 6.12
N GLY A 130 7.11 27.41 6.61
CA GLY A 130 6.12 26.42 7.09
C GLY A 130 4.91 26.17 6.18
N PHE A 131 4.88 26.72 4.97
CA PHE A 131 3.75 26.53 4.05
C PHE A 131 3.80 25.18 3.33
N ARG A 132 4.99 24.72 2.99
CA ARG A 132 5.18 23.49 2.21
C ARG A 132 6.46 22.75 2.58
N LEU A 133 6.31 21.45 2.72
CA LEU A 133 7.42 20.50 2.70
C LEU A 133 7.65 19.96 1.29
N SER A 134 8.90 19.78 0.89
CA SER A 134 9.23 19.13 -0.38
C SER A 134 10.40 18.16 -0.30
N ARG A 135 11.43 18.47 0.49
CA ARG A 135 12.60 17.59 0.66
C ARG A 135 12.93 17.47 2.14
N TYR A 136 12.89 16.27 2.69
CA TYR A 136 13.14 16.01 4.12
C TYR A 136 14.56 16.39 4.62
N ASN A 137 15.51 16.61 3.69
CA ASN A 137 16.84 17.15 3.97
C ASN A 137 16.90 18.70 3.86
N SER A 138 15.77 19.37 3.73
CA SER A 138 15.69 20.83 3.68
C SER A 138 15.70 21.43 5.09
N PHE A 139 16.58 22.41 5.32
CA PHE A 139 16.60 23.20 6.54
C PHE A 139 15.54 24.32 6.51
N ALA A 140 15.26 24.87 5.31
CA ALA A 140 14.39 26.02 5.13
C ALA A 140 12.88 25.70 5.18
N GLU A 141 12.51 24.42 5.03
CA GLU A 141 11.10 23.97 4.99
C GLU A 141 10.53 23.62 6.37
N ASN A 142 11.17 24.09 7.45
CA ASN A 142 10.71 23.89 8.83
C ASN A 142 10.37 22.42 9.18
N TRP A 143 11.18 21.46 8.70
CA TRP A 143 11.03 20.04 9.03
C TRP A 143 11.21 19.71 10.53
N ASN A 144 11.56 20.70 11.34
CA ASN A 144 11.78 20.57 12.78
C ASN A 144 10.53 20.14 13.55
N PHE A 145 9.32 20.28 12.97
CA PHE A 145 8.11 19.72 13.60
C PHE A 145 8.21 18.19 13.73
N VAL A 146 8.91 17.49 12.81
CA VAL A 146 9.11 16.03 12.91
C VAL A 146 9.89 15.68 14.16
N ASP A 147 10.85 16.52 14.52
CA ASP A 147 11.71 16.31 15.68
C ASP A 147 10.91 16.43 17.00
N MET A 148 9.67 16.92 16.94
CA MET A 148 8.72 17.01 18.07
C MET A 148 7.68 15.86 18.10
N ILE A 149 7.61 15.02 17.07
CA ILE A 149 6.66 13.89 17.00
C ILE A 149 7.10 12.80 17.96
N LYS A 150 6.23 12.44 18.91
CA LYS A 150 6.47 11.39 19.92
C LYS A 150 5.62 10.13 19.74
N TYR A 151 4.71 10.13 18.76
CA TYR A 151 3.84 9.00 18.45
C TYR A 151 4.28 8.32 17.15
N ASN A 152 3.69 7.18 16.80
CA ASN A 152 4.02 6.47 15.58
C ASN A 152 3.14 6.96 14.42
N PRO A 153 3.67 7.71 13.43
CA PRO A 153 2.88 8.29 12.35
C PRO A 153 2.31 7.24 11.38
N VAL A 154 2.76 5.99 11.47
CA VAL A 154 2.22 4.88 10.67
C VAL A 154 0.84 4.44 11.18
N THR A 155 0.70 4.28 12.50
CA THR A 155 -0.50 3.71 13.13
C THR A 155 -1.40 4.76 13.75
N ASP A 156 -0.82 5.88 14.17
CA ASP A 156 -1.51 6.89 14.94
C ASP A 156 -1.84 8.08 14.04
N THR A 157 -3.02 8.64 14.24
CA THR A 157 -3.43 9.89 13.61
C THR A 157 -2.87 11.08 14.39
N MET A 158 -2.25 12.01 13.68
CA MET A 158 -1.81 13.29 14.24
C MET A 158 -2.97 14.06 14.86
N ALA A 159 -2.71 14.77 15.96
CA ALA A 159 -3.69 15.70 16.50
C ALA A 159 -3.84 16.91 15.55
N THR A 160 -5.03 17.49 15.49
CA THR A 160 -5.32 18.67 14.63
C THR A 160 -4.52 19.91 15.02
N ASP A 161 -4.02 19.95 16.26
CA ASP A 161 -3.37 21.11 16.85
C ASP A 161 -1.83 21.01 16.79
N ASP A 162 -1.28 19.94 16.22
CA ASP A 162 0.16 19.79 16.02
C ASP A 162 0.65 20.83 14.99
N PRO A 163 1.84 21.44 15.19
CA PRO A 163 2.40 22.48 14.31
C PRO A 163 2.93 21.88 13.00
N TYR A 164 2.09 21.13 12.29
CA TYR A 164 2.41 20.53 11.00
C TYR A 164 2.34 21.60 9.90
N PRO A 165 3.19 21.52 8.87
CA PRO A 165 3.10 22.39 7.70
C PRO A 165 1.73 22.29 7.02
N PHE A 166 1.39 23.32 6.25
CA PHE A 166 0.08 23.40 5.61
C PHE A 166 -0.05 22.43 4.43
N THR A 167 1.02 22.25 3.65
CA THR A 167 1.06 21.36 2.49
C THR A 167 2.34 20.52 2.42
N MET A 168 2.29 19.44 1.64
CA MET A 168 3.43 18.59 1.33
C MET A 168 3.47 18.26 -0.16
N ARG A 169 4.63 18.46 -0.79
CA ARG A 169 4.93 18.00 -2.15
C ARG A 169 5.14 16.50 -2.17
N THR A 170 4.61 15.86 -3.20
CA THR A 170 4.67 14.41 -3.38
C THR A 170 5.44 13.99 -4.64
N SER A 171 6.10 14.94 -5.31
CA SER A 171 6.86 14.68 -6.54
C SER A 171 8.00 13.68 -6.36
N LEU A 172 8.73 13.74 -5.24
CA LEU A 172 9.80 12.78 -4.93
C LEU A 172 10.12 12.80 -3.44
N LEU A 173 9.77 11.72 -2.75
CA LEU A 173 10.23 11.40 -1.40
C LEU A 173 10.91 10.04 -1.48
N GLN A 174 12.22 9.99 -1.29
CA GLN A 174 12.97 8.74 -1.43
C GLN A 174 14.08 8.65 -0.39
N LEU A 175 14.33 7.45 0.10
CA LEU A 175 15.53 7.11 0.87
C LEU A 175 16.23 5.95 0.16
N LEU A 176 17.57 5.93 0.15
CA LEU A 176 18.35 4.98 -0.66
C LEU A 176 18.05 3.51 -0.32
N LYS A 177 17.85 3.17 0.96
CA LYS A 177 17.51 1.81 1.39
C LYS A 177 16.95 1.79 2.80
N TRP A 178 15.95 0.94 3.05
CA TRP A 178 15.47 0.56 4.38
C TRP A 178 15.96 -0.84 4.79
N VAL A 179 15.99 -1.12 6.10
CA VAL A 179 16.42 -2.39 6.69
C VAL A 179 15.62 -3.61 6.19
N ASP A 180 14.35 -3.41 5.89
CA ASP A 180 13.47 -4.45 5.33
C ASP A 180 13.64 -4.63 3.82
N GLY A 181 14.52 -3.84 3.19
CA GLY A 181 14.78 -3.87 1.76
C GLY A 181 13.70 -3.22 0.89
N ALA A 182 12.58 -2.77 1.48
CA ALA A 182 11.53 -2.10 0.74
C ALA A 182 11.92 -0.64 0.44
N PRO A 183 11.63 -0.13 -0.76
CA PRO A 183 12.10 1.21 -1.14
C PRO A 183 11.33 2.33 -0.43
N TYR A 184 10.05 2.13 -0.07
CA TYR A 184 9.14 3.15 0.46
C TYR A 184 9.33 4.52 -0.20
N VAL A 185 9.28 4.55 -1.53
CA VAL A 185 9.45 5.77 -2.31
C VAL A 185 8.08 6.34 -2.66
N MET A 186 7.94 7.64 -2.56
CA MET A 186 6.86 8.38 -3.21
C MET A 186 7.40 9.09 -4.44
N ARG A 187 6.76 8.84 -5.58
CA ARG A 187 6.86 9.69 -6.76
C ARG A 187 5.46 9.82 -7.32
N ASP A 188 4.95 11.04 -7.40
CA ASP A 188 3.63 11.36 -7.94
C ASP A 188 3.35 10.68 -9.29
N ARG A 189 4.34 10.72 -10.21
CA ARG A 189 4.26 10.09 -11.53
C ARG A 189 4.24 8.56 -11.52
N TRP A 190 4.53 7.93 -10.38
CA TRP A 190 4.43 6.49 -10.21
C TRP A 190 3.07 6.06 -9.63
N VAL A 191 2.24 7.00 -9.19
CA VAL A 191 0.86 6.67 -8.80
C VAL A 191 0.09 6.29 -10.07
N PRO A 192 -0.47 5.07 -10.14
CA PRO A 192 -1.20 4.65 -11.34
C PRO A 192 -2.44 5.50 -11.61
N LEU A 193 -2.79 5.68 -12.89
CA LEU A 193 -3.94 6.51 -13.30
C LEU A 193 -5.29 5.95 -12.84
N ASP A 194 -5.37 4.64 -12.66
CA ASP A 194 -6.51 3.86 -12.20
C ASP A 194 -6.57 3.71 -10.67
N PHE A 195 -5.71 4.39 -9.90
CA PHE A 195 -5.68 4.32 -8.43
C PHE A 195 -7.03 4.59 -7.74
N PHE A 196 -7.90 5.36 -8.40
CA PHE A 196 -9.24 5.69 -7.91
C PHE A 196 -10.32 4.68 -8.31
N ALA A 197 -10.01 3.67 -9.11
CA ALA A 197 -10.96 2.63 -9.50
C ALA A 197 -11.42 1.81 -8.28
N CYS A 198 -12.64 1.27 -8.33
CA CYS A 198 -13.26 0.57 -7.21
C CYS A 198 -12.46 -0.64 -6.75
N ASP A 199 -11.79 -1.33 -7.67
CA ASP A 199 -10.98 -2.53 -7.50
C ASP A 199 -9.49 -2.26 -7.23
N ALA A 200 -9.03 -1.02 -7.44
CA ALA A 200 -7.63 -0.65 -7.24
C ALA A 200 -7.17 -0.85 -5.79
N VAL A 201 -5.96 -1.37 -5.60
CA VAL A 201 -5.32 -1.47 -4.29
C VAL A 201 -4.83 -0.11 -3.81
N LEU A 202 -4.84 0.08 -2.48
CA LEU A 202 -4.32 1.25 -1.80
C LEU A 202 -2.80 1.16 -1.62
N LEU A 203 -2.14 2.31 -1.42
CA LEU A 203 -0.72 2.38 -1.11
C LEU A 203 -0.41 1.62 0.17
N GLN A 204 0.63 0.79 0.13
CA GLN A 204 1.11 0.04 1.28
C GLN A 204 1.82 1.00 2.25
N LEU A 205 1.23 1.18 3.43
CA LEU A 205 1.90 1.89 4.52
C LEU A 205 3.13 1.09 5.00
N PRO A 206 4.21 1.77 5.44
CA PRO A 206 5.31 1.09 6.10
C PRO A 206 4.84 0.33 7.34
N PRO A 207 5.53 -0.74 7.78
CA PRO A 207 5.20 -1.41 9.03
C PRO A 207 5.47 -0.50 10.22
N SER A 208 4.70 -0.66 11.30
CA SER A 208 4.82 0.15 12.51
C SER A 208 6.20 0.06 13.16
N SER A 209 6.89 -1.08 13.00
CA SER A 209 8.26 -1.30 13.47
C SER A 209 9.28 -0.36 12.81
N LEU A 210 9.02 0.11 11.58
CA LEU A 210 9.94 0.97 10.85
C LEU A 210 10.13 2.34 11.52
N TRP A 211 9.10 2.83 12.20
CA TRP A 211 9.21 4.03 13.05
C TRP A 211 10.22 3.84 14.18
N HIS A 212 10.20 2.69 14.85
CA HIS A 212 11.14 2.39 15.92
C HIS A 212 12.58 2.38 15.38
N TYR A 213 12.82 1.73 14.25
CA TYR A 213 14.12 1.75 13.60
C TYR A 213 14.56 3.16 13.21
N ALA A 214 13.67 3.95 12.61
CA ALA A 214 13.96 5.32 12.19
C ALA A 214 14.36 6.22 13.37
N SER A 215 13.68 6.10 14.51
CA SER A 215 13.83 7.00 15.66
C SER A 215 14.88 6.57 16.70
N HIS A 216 15.17 5.27 16.83
CA HIS A 216 16.01 4.74 17.93
C HIS A 216 17.35 4.14 17.50
N THR A 217 17.55 3.84 16.21
CA THR A 217 18.85 3.36 15.73
C THR A 217 19.71 4.54 15.28
N TYR A 218 21.04 4.45 15.40
CA TYR A 218 21.98 5.45 14.91
C TYR A 218 22.86 4.86 13.79
N GLY A 219 23.05 5.62 12.70
CA GLY A 219 24.03 5.27 11.65
C GLY A 219 23.67 4.08 10.74
N TRP A 220 22.50 3.47 10.91
CA TRP A 220 22.00 2.46 9.97
C TRP A 220 21.70 3.08 8.60
N GLU A 221 21.88 2.29 7.52
CA GLU A 221 21.66 2.70 6.12
C GLU A 221 22.52 3.90 5.65
N HIS A 222 23.58 4.25 6.40
CA HIS A 222 24.44 5.42 6.16
C HIS A 222 23.71 6.78 6.19
N VAL A 223 22.56 6.85 6.87
CA VAL A 223 21.74 8.07 6.98
C VAL A 223 21.48 8.42 8.44
N SER A 224 21.45 9.71 8.77
CA SER A 224 21.17 10.17 10.13
C SER A 224 19.74 9.81 10.58
N THR A 225 19.56 9.61 11.88
CA THR A 225 18.26 9.38 12.52
C THR A 225 17.24 10.45 12.13
N ILE A 226 17.63 11.73 12.11
CA ILE A 226 16.76 12.86 11.72
C ILE A 226 16.18 12.68 10.31
N LEU A 227 17.03 12.34 9.33
CA LEU A 227 16.58 12.19 7.94
C LEU A 227 15.65 10.99 7.77
N ARG A 228 15.88 9.90 8.50
CA ARG A 228 15.03 8.70 8.48
C ARG A 228 13.67 8.95 9.12
N THR A 229 13.64 9.62 10.26
CA THR A 229 12.39 10.03 10.93
C THR A 229 11.56 10.93 10.01
N ARG A 230 12.18 11.94 9.39
CA ARG A 230 11.50 12.85 8.45
C ARG A 230 11.00 12.12 7.20
N HIS A 231 11.77 11.17 6.67
CA HIS A 231 11.33 10.34 5.56
C HIS A 231 10.09 9.50 5.92
N ILE A 232 10.10 8.77 7.04
CA ILE A 232 8.95 7.95 7.46
C ILE A 232 7.71 8.80 7.67
N VAL A 233 7.83 9.94 8.36
CA VAL A 233 6.69 10.86 8.53
C VAL A 233 6.15 11.31 7.17
N SER A 234 7.04 11.66 6.24
CA SER A 234 6.65 12.11 4.89
C SER A 234 5.91 11.04 4.10
N ILE A 235 6.39 9.80 4.12
CA ILE A 235 5.77 8.66 3.44
C ILE A 235 4.43 8.33 4.09
N SER A 236 4.38 8.21 5.42
CA SER A 236 3.15 7.87 6.14
C SER A 236 2.05 8.88 5.85
N LEU A 237 2.34 10.17 5.93
CA LEU A 237 1.33 11.21 5.69
C LEU A 237 0.91 11.28 4.23
N THR A 238 1.86 11.12 3.31
CA THR A 238 1.53 11.10 1.88
C THR A 238 0.65 9.90 1.54
N PHE A 239 1.05 8.69 1.92
CA PHE A 239 0.32 7.47 1.60
C PHE A 239 -1.04 7.45 2.29
N GLN A 240 -1.14 7.91 3.54
CA GLN A 240 -2.44 8.08 4.20
C GLN A 240 -3.33 9.08 3.47
N ALA A 241 -2.79 10.21 3.00
CA ALA A 241 -3.57 11.21 2.26
C ALA A 241 -4.12 10.67 0.93
N TYR A 242 -3.27 9.99 0.15
CA TYR A 242 -3.68 9.33 -1.10
C TYR A 242 -4.72 8.24 -0.84
N ASN A 243 -4.49 7.39 0.18
CA ASN A 243 -5.44 6.33 0.55
C ASN A 243 -6.77 6.89 1.02
N ARG A 244 -6.78 7.96 1.84
CA ARG A 244 -8.01 8.64 2.26
C ARG A 244 -8.75 9.25 1.09
N ALA A 245 -8.05 9.90 0.16
CA ALA A 245 -8.66 10.46 -1.05
C ALA A 245 -9.29 9.35 -1.91
N ALA A 246 -8.56 8.25 -2.10
CA ALA A 246 -9.06 7.08 -2.83
C ALA A 246 -10.30 6.48 -2.16
N ILE A 247 -10.26 6.25 -0.85
CA ILE A 247 -11.42 5.76 -0.09
C ILE A 247 -12.60 6.72 -0.23
N ALA A 248 -12.41 8.03 -0.05
CA ALA A 248 -13.50 9.01 -0.12
C ALA A 248 -14.12 9.11 -1.52
N ILE A 249 -13.33 8.94 -2.59
CA ILE A 249 -13.85 8.88 -3.97
C ILE A 249 -14.59 7.56 -4.17
N LYS A 250 -14.01 6.42 -3.80
CA LYS A 250 -14.62 5.09 -3.94
C LYS A 250 -15.93 4.98 -3.15
N GLN A 251 -16.00 5.50 -1.94
CA GLN A 251 -17.23 5.53 -1.12
C GLN A 251 -18.37 6.29 -1.80
N ARG A 252 -18.07 7.32 -2.61
CA ARG A 252 -19.09 8.13 -3.30
C ARG A 252 -19.54 7.51 -4.62
N HIS A 253 -18.69 6.71 -5.26
CA HIS A 253 -18.90 6.27 -6.64
C HIS A 253 -19.04 4.75 -6.83
N CYS A 254 -18.60 3.94 -5.86
CA CYS A 254 -18.62 2.48 -5.94
C CYS A 254 -19.82 1.92 -5.16
N VAL A 255 -20.94 1.74 -5.88
CA VAL A 255 -22.21 1.26 -5.31
C VAL A 255 -22.10 -0.17 -4.78
N ASP A 256 -21.29 -1.00 -5.45
CA ASP A 256 -21.12 -2.42 -5.14
C ASP A 256 -19.95 -2.70 -4.20
N GLY A 257 -19.46 -1.70 -3.47
CA GLY A 257 -18.27 -1.82 -2.60
C GLY A 257 -16.95 -1.57 -3.32
N PHE A 258 -15.85 -1.55 -2.56
CA PHE A 258 -14.53 -1.19 -3.09
C PHE A 258 -13.37 -1.82 -2.32
N ASN A 259 -12.24 -2.00 -3.00
CA ASN A 259 -10.99 -2.55 -2.48
C ASN A 259 -10.31 -1.55 -1.53
N GLN A 260 -9.94 -2.04 -0.34
CA GLN A 260 -9.25 -1.28 0.72
C GLN A 260 -7.87 -1.87 1.07
N ASN A 261 -7.40 -2.87 0.33
CA ASN A 261 -6.13 -3.53 0.62
C ASN A 261 -4.95 -2.60 0.35
N GLN A 262 -4.09 -2.41 1.35
CA GLN A 262 -2.91 -1.54 1.29
C GLN A 262 -1.67 -2.35 0.88
N ARG A 263 -1.53 -2.64 -0.41
CA ARG A 263 -0.45 -3.50 -0.96
C ARG A 263 0.34 -2.87 -2.09
N LEU A 264 -0.03 -1.66 -2.53
CA LEU A 264 0.66 -1.00 -3.63
C LEU A 264 1.97 -0.36 -3.13
N LEU A 265 3.10 -0.95 -3.51
CA LEU A 265 4.43 -0.36 -3.36
C LEU A 265 4.82 0.35 -4.66
N LEU A 266 5.13 1.64 -4.58
CA LEU A 266 5.60 2.41 -5.74
C LEU A 266 7.08 2.09 -6.01
N THR A 267 7.36 1.61 -7.22
CA THR A 267 8.72 1.27 -7.66
C THR A 267 8.94 1.67 -9.12
N GLU A 268 10.20 1.84 -9.50
CA GLU A 268 10.58 2.20 -10.87
C GLU A 268 10.21 1.06 -11.83
N GLY A 269 9.34 1.35 -12.81
CA GLY A 269 8.94 0.39 -13.85
C GLY A 269 7.72 -0.49 -13.55
N VAL A 270 7.09 -0.41 -12.37
CA VAL A 270 6.01 -1.36 -11.94
C VAL A 270 4.63 -0.71 -11.74
N ALA A 271 4.35 0.45 -12.34
CA ALA A 271 3.05 1.11 -12.15
C ALA A 271 2.38 1.44 -13.49
N ALA A 272 2.00 0.41 -14.25
CA ALA A 272 1.02 0.58 -15.32
C ALA A 272 -0.43 0.56 -14.78
N ALA A 273 -0.66 -0.02 -13.60
CA ALA A 273 -2.00 -0.17 -13.02
C ALA A 273 -1.96 -0.38 -11.49
N ALA A 274 -2.81 0.35 -10.75
CA ALA A 274 -3.17 0.12 -9.36
C ALA A 274 -4.33 -0.88 -9.25
N VAL A 275 -5.07 -1.04 -10.33
CA VAL A 275 -5.82 -2.25 -10.59
C VAL A 275 -4.79 -3.33 -10.88
N PRO A 276 -4.74 -4.42 -10.11
CA PRO A 276 -3.82 -5.51 -10.41
C PRO A 276 -3.99 -5.93 -11.87
N SER A 277 -2.88 -6.00 -12.63
CA SER A 277 -2.86 -6.27 -14.08
C SER A 277 -3.47 -7.62 -14.50
N THR A 278 -3.91 -8.40 -13.51
CA THR A 278 -4.71 -9.61 -13.63
C THR A 278 -5.73 -9.63 -12.48
N LEU A 279 -6.76 -8.78 -12.54
CA LEU A 279 -8.03 -9.06 -11.86
C LEU A 279 -9.09 -9.48 -12.88
N PRO A 280 -9.93 -10.48 -12.56
CA PRO A 280 -11.14 -10.75 -13.31
C PRO A 280 -12.06 -9.52 -13.26
N VAL A 281 -12.83 -9.31 -14.33
CA VAL A 281 -13.72 -8.17 -14.61
C VAL A 281 -14.82 -7.92 -13.56
N PHE A 282 -14.88 -8.70 -12.47
CA PHE A 282 -15.83 -8.49 -11.37
C PHE A 282 -15.17 -8.85 -10.04
N GLY A 283 -15.14 -7.89 -9.12
CA GLY A 283 -14.84 -8.15 -7.72
C GLY A 283 -16.02 -8.85 -7.05
N ASP A 284 -15.72 -9.75 -6.13
CA ASP A 284 -16.73 -10.34 -5.24
C ASP A 284 -17.53 -9.23 -4.53
N PRO A 285 -18.84 -9.42 -4.30
CA PRO A 285 -19.64 -8.48 -3.53
C PRO A 285 -19.07 -8.34 -2.10
N PRO A 286 -19.24 -7.16 -1.47
CA PRO A 286 -18.68 -6.86 -0.17
C PRO A 286 -19.27 -7.78 0.89
N ILE A 287 -18.37 -8.36 1.69
CA ILE A 287 -18.70 -9.17 2.86
C ILE A 287 -19.51 -8.30 3.83
N LYS A 288 -20.80 -8.59 3.99
CA LYS A 288 -21.52 -8.21 5.21
C LYS A 288 -20.84 -8.97 6.34
N LYS A 289 -20.36 -8.23 7.34
CA LYS A 289 -19.84 -8.81 8.58
C LYS A 289 -21.03 -9.50 9.27
N ASN A 290 -21.18 -10.81 9.08
CA ASN A 290 -22.07 -11.58 9.92
C ASN A 290 -21.36 -11.77 11.26
N GLU A 291 -22.01 -11.35 12.34
CA GLU A 291 -21.52 -11.46 13.72
C GLU A 291 -21.41 -12.93 14.20
N GLU A 292 -21.67 -13.91 13.33
CA GLU A 292 -21.63 -15.36 13.62
C GLU A 292 -20.32 -16.07 13.18
N ASP A 293 -19.33 -15.36 12.60
CA ASP A 293 -18.01 -15.90 12.22
C ASP A 293 -17.09 -16.15 13.44
N GLU A 294 -17.59 -16.81 14.50
CA GLU A 294 -16.86 -16.99 15.77
C GLU A 294 -15.64 -17.92 15.69
N ASP A 295 -15.54 -18.79 14.67
CA ASP A 295 -14.48 -19.82 14.63
C ASP A 295 -13.25 -19.44 13.77
N GLY A 296 -13.30 -18.35 12.99
CA GLY A 296 -12.12 -17.82 12.26
C GLY A 296 -11.46 -18.76 11.23
N LEU A 297 -12.13 -19.86 10.83
CA LEU A 297 -11.64 -20.84 9.85
C LEU A 297 -11.93 -20.41 8.40
N GLU A 298 -10.92 -20.48 7.55
CA GLU A 298 -11.02 -20.33 6.09
C GLU A 298 -10.65 -21.64 5.40
N PHE A 299 -11.61 -22.23 4.71
CA PHE A 299 -11.44 -23.45 3.94
C PHE A 299 -11.09 -23.10 2.51
N VAL A 300 -10.05 -23.73 1.96
CA VAL A 300 -9.62 -23.50 0.60
C VAL A 300 -9.37 -24.81 -0.12
N PHE A 301 -9.77 -24.88 -1.39
CA PHE A 301 -9.46 -26.01 -2.26
C PHE A 301 -9.16 -25.52 -3.67
N VAL A 302 -8.33 -26.28 -4.38
CA VAL A 302 -7.98 -25.99 -5.78
C VAL A 302 -8.70 -26.96 -6.70
N SER A 303 -9.21 -26.44 -7.80
CA SER A 303 -9.89 -27.18 -8.86
C SER A 303 -9.46 -26.62 -10.22
N SER A 304 -9.67 -27.38 -11.29
CA SER A 304 -9.56 -26.88 -12.66
C SER A 304 -10.94 -26.64 -13.29
N CYS A 305 -10.94 -26.04 -14.48
CA CYS A 305 -12.11 -25.98 -15.33
C CYS A 305 -12.50 -27.33 -15.99
N SER A 306 -11.82 -28.44 -15.66
CA SER A 306 -12.17 -29.78 -16.17
C SER A 306 -13.56 -30.23 -15.71
N ASN A 307 -14.24 -31.05 -16.50
CA ASN A 307 -15.55 -31.59 -16.11
C ASN A 307 -15.47 -32.42 -14.81
N ALA A 308 -14.38 -33.16 -14.61
CA ALA A 308 -14.18 -34.00 -13.44
C ALA A 308 -14.08 -33.15 -12.17
N ASP A 309 -13.25 -32.11 -12.22
CA ASP A 309 -13.01 -31.23 -11.09
C ASP A 309 -14.25 -30.40 -10.73
N GLN A 310 -15.05 -30.03 -11.74
CA GLN A 310 -16.26 -29.25 -11.49
C GLN A 310 -17.31 -30.04 -10.70
N TRP A 311 -17.58 -31.31 -10.99
CA TRP A 311 -18.57 -32.06 -10.20
C TRP A 311 -18.07 -32.39 -8.79
N GLN A 312 -16.76 -32.63 -8.63
CA GLN A 312 -16.16 -32.85 -7.32
C GLN A 312 -16.22 -31.59 -6.45
N ALA A 313 -15.95 -30.42 -7.04
CA ALA A 313 -16.10 -29.14 -6.36
C ALA A 313 -17.55 -28.91 -5.90
N ASP A 314 -18.53 -29.21 -6.75
CA ASP A 314 -19.94 -29.07 -6.41
C ASP A 314 -20.33 -30.01 -5.24
N MET A 315 -19.86 -31.26 -5.27
CA MET A 315 -20.07 -32.23 -4.18
C MET A 315 -19.43 -31.77 -2.86
N LEU A 316 -18.21 -31.25 -2.92
CA LEU A 316 -17.51 -30.74 -1.74
C LEU A 316 -18.28 -29.57 -1.12
N VAL A 317 -18.67 -28.59 -1.94
CA VAL A 317 -19.42 -27.41 -1.50
C VAL A 317 -20.81 -27.80 -0.96
N GLU A 318 -21.54 -28.67 -1.65
CA GLU A 318 -22.86 -29.15 -1.17
C GLU A 318 -22.72 -29.81 0.20
N SER A 319 -21.71 -30.68 0.36
CA SER A 319 -21.50 -31.37 1.63
C SER A 319 -21.12 -30.41 2.76
N PHE A 320 -20.32 -29.38 2.46
CA PHE A 320 -19.94 -28.31 3.40
C PHE A 320 -21.18 -27.57 3.92
N GLU A 321 -22.09 -27.20 3.02
CA GLU A 321 -23.36 -26.54 3.36
C GLU A 321 -24.30 -27.47 4.13
N ARG A 322 -24.40 -28.73 3.70
CA ARG A 322 -25.30 -29.73 4.29
C ARG A 322 -24.97 -30.05 5.74
N VAL A 323 -23.69 -30.11 6.10
CA VAL A 323 -23.30 -30.29 7.51
C VAL A 323 -23.37 -28.99 8.31
N HIS A 324 -23.74 -27.88 7.67
CA HIS A 324 -23.70 -26.53 8.23
C HIS A 324 -22.30 -26.21 8.79
N GLN A 325 -21.27 -26.44 7.99
CA GLN A 325 -19.90 -26.13 8.37
C GLN A 325 -19.77 -24.63 8.62
N ARG A 326 -19.11 -24.26 9.72
CA ARG A 326 -18.81 -22.87 10.06
C ARG A 326 -17.53 -22.41 9.36
N GLY A 327 -17.44 -21.11 9.09
CA GLY A 327 -16.33 -20.49 8.36
C GLY A 327 -16.66 -20.27 6.88
N SER A 328 -15.70 -19.74 6.13
CA SER A 328 -15.87 -19.49 4.69
C SER A 328 -15.16 -20.53 3.83
N ILE A 329 -15.74 -20.88 2.69
CA ILE A 329 -15.12 -21.76 1.70
C ILE A 329 -14.72 -20.98 0.45
N THR A 330 -13.48 -21.18 0.00
CA THR A 330 -12.91 -20.55 -1.19
C THR A 330 -12.45 -21.63 -2.17
N ARG A 331 -12.94 -21.54 -3.40
CA ARG A 331 -12.52 -22.37 -4.52
C ARG A 331 -11.53 -21.59 -5.38
N ILE A 332 -10.32 -22.12 -5.52
CA ILE A 332 -9.30 -21.61 -6.45
C ILE A 332 -9.44 -22.40 -7.76
N ILE A 333 -9.51 -21.70 -8.89
CA ILE A 333 -9.79 -22.30 -10.20
C ILE A 333 -8.64 -22.04 -11.17
N THR A 334 -8.11 -23.12 -11.75
CA THR A 334 -7.04 -23.11 -12.74
C THR A 334 -7.52 -23.56 -14.13
N GLY A 335 -6.78 -23.17 -15.18
CA GLY A 335 -6.95 -23.72 -16.54
C GLY A 335 -8.25 -23.33 -17.26
N CYS A 336 -8.84 -22.18 -16.94
CA CYS A 336 -10.06 -21.69 -17.57
C CYS A 336 -9.75 -20.78 -18.76
N SER A 337 -9.44 -21.38 -19.92
CA SER A 337 -8.96 -20.65 -21.09
C SER A 337 -10.04 -19.94 -21.92
N THR A 338 -11.33 -20.10 -21.59
CA THR A 338 -12.43 -19.48 -22.35
C THR A 338 -13.50 -18.87 -21.44
N PRO A 339 -14.16 -17.78 -21.87
CA PRO A 339 -15.28 -17.18 -21.13
C PRO A 339 -16.45 -18.15 -20.89
N ALA A 340 -16.64 -19.14 -21.77
CA ALA A 340 -17.68 -20.15 -21.62
C ALA A 340 -17.44 -21.06 -20.40
N LEU A 341 -16.18 -21.48 -20.19
CA LEU A 341 -15.79 -22.29 -19.03
C LEU A 341 -15.92 -21.50 -17.72
N VAL A 342 -15.52 -20.23 -17.73
CA VAL A 342 -15.69 -19.33 -16.59
C VAL A 342 -17.17 -19.17 -16.22
N ASN A 343 -18.03 -18.93 -17.21
CA ASN A 343 -19.49 -18.84 -17.00
C ASN A 343 -20.10 -20.15 -16.47
N GLN A 344 -19.54 -21.30 -16.84
CA GLN A 344 -19.99 -22.59 -16.32
C GLN A 344 -19.69 -22.71 -14.81
N VAL A 345 -18.50 -22.31 -14.37
CA VAL A 345 -18.13 -22.29 -12.94
C VAL A 345 -19.07 -21.38 -12.16
N TYR A 346 -19.32 -20.15 -12.64
CA TYR A 346 -20.22 -19.21 -11.98
C TYR A 346 -21.65 -19.76 -11.81
N ARG A 347 -22.19 -20.46 -12.82
CA ARG A 347 -23.55 -21.02 -12.74
C ARG A 347 -23.71 -22.16 -11.74
N ARG A 348 -22.62 -22.89 -11.46
CA ARG A 348 -22.62 -24.06 -10.57
C ARG A 348 -22.28 -23.71 -9.13
N THR A 349 -21.67 -22.55 -8.92
CA THR A 349 -21.19 -22.10 -7.61
C THR A 349 -22.33 -21.51 -6.78
N THR A 350 -22.38 -21.87 -5.51
CA THR A 350 -23.36 -21.34 -4.55
C THR A 350 -22.96 -19.92 -4.08
N PRO A 351 -23.92 -19.05 -3.68
CA PRO A 351 -23.61 -17.67 -3.27
C PRO A 351 -22.68 -17.54 -2.06
N THR A 352 -22.52 -18.62 -1.29
CA THR A 352 -21.70 -18.73 -0.07
C THR A 352 -20.25 -19.13 -0.37
N THR A 353 -19.97 -19.61 -1.58
CA THR A 353 -18.64 -20.05 -2.01
C THR A 353 -17.89 -18.92 -2.70
N LYS A 354 -16.69 -18.60 -2.22
CA LYS A 354 -15.82 -17.60 -2.84
C LYS A 354 -15.06 -18.22 -4.02
N LEU A 355 -14.84 -17.47 -5.09
CA LEU A 355 -14.14 -17.94 -6.29
C LEU A 355 -12.85 -17.14 -6.50
N HIS A 356 -11.74 -17.83 -6.81
CA HIS A 356 -10.49 -17.18 -7.21
C HIS A 356 -9.92 -17.83 -8.47
N PHE A 357 -9.94 -17.11 -9.59
CA PHE A 357 -9.37 -17.61 -10.84
C PHE A 357 -7.86 -17.30 -10.91
N THR A 358 -7.08 -18.28 -11.32
CA THR A 358 -5.64 -18.12 -11.58
C THR A 358 -5.37 -17.94 -13.08
N PRO A 359 -4.23 -17.34 -13.45
CA PRO A 359 -3.78 -17.33 -14.85
C PRO A 359 -3.68 -18.75 -15.44
N ASP A 360 -3.90 -18.87 -16.74
CA ASP A 360 -3.84 -20.14 -17.48
C ASP A 360 -2.46 -20.81 -17.44
N SER A 361 -1.40 -20.05 -17.14
CA SER A 361 -0.04 -20.58 -16.97
C SER A 361 0.15 -21.40 -15.70
N ILE A 362 -0.77 -21.31 -14.73
CA ILE A 362 -0.69 -22.03 -13.46
C ILE A 362 -1.48 -23.33 -13.58
N ALA A 363 -0.78 -24.45 -13.60
CA ALA A 363 -1.38 -25.79 -13.66
C ALA A 363 -1.38 -26.53 -12.31
N PHE A 364 -0.49 -26.13 -11.38
CA PHE A 364 -0.26 -26.86 -10.13
C PHE A 364 -0.99 -26.26 -8.93
N GLN A 365 -1.47 -27.11 -8.03
CA GLN A 365 -2.26 -26.69 -6.86
C GLN A 365 -1.48 -25.78 -5.90
N THR A 366 -0.20 -26.05 -5.68
CA THR A 366 0.67 -25.24 -4.79
C THR A 366 0.90 -23.84 -5.34
N GLU A 367 1.10 -23.72 -6.66
CA GLU A 367 1.25 -22.45 -7.36
C GLU A 367 -0.07 -21.66 -7.35
N ALA A 368 -1.20 -22.33 -7.52
CA ALA A 368 -2.52 -21.73 -7.45
C ALA A 368 -2.81 -21.18 -6.05
N LEU A 369 -2.45 -21.94 -5.01
CA LEU A 369 -2.57 -21.51 -3.61
C LEU A 369 -1.66 -20.30 -3.32
N ARG A 370 -0.41 -20.32 -3.78
CA ARG A 370 0.52 -19.18 -3.67
C ARG A 370 -0.04 -17.94 -4.36
N HIS A 371 -0.54 -18.10 -5.58
CA HIS A 371 -1.15 -17.02 -6.34
C HIS A 371 -2.36 -16.44 -5.60
N TRP A 372 -3.24 -17.29 -5.06
CA TRP A 372 -4.36 -16.85 -4.22
C TRP A 372 -3.92 -16.09 -2.98
N LEU A 373 -2.92 -16.57 -2.23
CA LEU A 373 -2.41 -15.87 -1.05
C LEU A 373 -1.85 -14.47 -1.39
N GLN A 374 -1.21 -14.34 -2.55
CA GLN A 374 -0.64 -13.08 -3.02
C GLN A 374 -1.70 -12.09 -3.53
N HIS A 375 -2.76 -12.57 -4.19
CA HIS A 375 -3.67 -11.73 -4.98
C HIS A 375 -5.10 -11.64 -4.46
N SER A 376 -5.50 -12.50 -3.52
CA SER A 376 -6.88 -12.47 -2.99
C SER A 376 -7.09 -11.38 -1.94
N ASN A 377 -8.32 -10.89 -1.89
CA ASN A 377 -8.77 -9.84 -0.96
C ASN A 377 -9.03 -10.35 0.47
N ALA A 378 -8.70 -11.60 0.79
CA ALA A 378 -8.95 -12.15 2.11
C ALA A 378 -7.88 -11.66 3.15
N PRO A 379 -8.29 -11.38 4.40
CA PRO A 379 -7.41 -10.87 5.45
C PRO A 379 -6.49 -11.99 5.99
N HIS A 380 -5.42 -12.29 5.27
CA HIS A 380 -4.59 -13.49 5.48
C HIS A 380 -3.60 -13.47 6.65
N LEU A 381 -3.80 -12.65 7.68
CA LEU A 381 -2.86 -12.60 8.82
C LEU A 381 -3.49 -12.88 10.19
N ALA A 382 -4.81 -13.05 10.27
CA ALA A 382 -5.50 -13.29 11.55
C ALA A 382 -6.44 -14.51 11.56
N ARG A 383 -6.47 -15.32 10.48
CA ARG A 383 -7.39 -16.46 10.32
C ARG A 383 -6.64 -17.77 10.14
N GLN A 384 -7.30 -18.87 10.48
CA GLN A 384 -6.75 -20.23 10.39
C GLN A 384 -7.13 -20.84 9.05
N LEU A 385 -6.16 -21.38 8.31
CA LEU A 385 -6.37 -21.89 6.96
C LEU A 385 -6.47 -23.42 6.95
N VAL A 386 -7.54 -23.94 6.37
CA VAL A 386 -7.74 -25.38 6.13
C VAL A 386 -7.68 -25.65 4.63
N VAL A 387 -6.65 -26.36 4.20
CA VAL A 387 -6.49 -26.76 2.79
C VAL A 387 -7.09 -28.13 2.58
N LEU A 388 -8.12 -28.18 1.72
CA LEU A 388 -8.87 -29.38 1.39
C LEU A 388 -8.43 -29.94 0.04
N ALA A 389 -8.46 -31.27 -0.06
CA ALA A 389 -8.40 -31.96 -1.33
C ALA A 389 -9.75 -31.87 -2.04
N LEU A 390 -9.74 -31.84 -3.37
CA LEU A 390 -10.94 -31.65 -4.19
C LEU A 390 -11.94 -32.81 -4.09
N ASP A 391 -11.43 -34.02 -3.86
CA ASP A 391 -12.20 -35.27 -3.75
C ASP A 391 -12.79 -35.51 -2.35
N PHE A 392 -12.75 -34.50 -1.48
CA PHE A 392 -13.27 -34.62 -0.12
C PHE A 392 -14.79 -34.41 -0.04
N VAL A 393 -15.41 -34.99 0.97
CA VAL A 393 -16.84 -34.82 1.27
C VAL A 393 -17.03 -34.69 2.78
N PHE A 394 -17.74 -33.66 3.22
CA PHE A 394 -18.08 -33.47 4.62
C PHE A 394 -19.22 -34.40 5.02
N LEU A 395 -18.94 -35.35 5.91
CA LEU A 395 -19.95 -36.20 6.55
C LEU A 395 -20.40 -35.63 7.91
N SER A 396 -19.58 -34.77 8.51
CA SER A 396 -19.88 -34.04 9.75
C SER A 396 -19.10 -32.73 9.79
N ARG A 397 -19.45 -31.84 10.72
CA ARG A 397 -18.72 -30.57 10.90
C ARG A 397 -17.27 -30.82 11.31
N PHE A 398 -16.34 -30.21 10.59
CA PHE A 398 -14.95 -30.05 11.00
C PHE A 398 -14.88 -29.03 12.15
N ALA A 399 -14.33 -29.48 13.27
CA ALA A 399 -14.08 -28.66 14.45
C ALA A 399 -12.69 -28.98 14.99
N ILE A 400 -11.92 -27.94 15.29
CA ILE A 400 -10.63 -28.10 15.97
C ILE A 400 -10.90 -28.08 17.47
N SER A 401 -10.48 -29.14 18.16
CA SER A 401 -10.60 -29.24 19.62
C SER A 401 -9.29 -29.75 20.20
N THR A 402 -8.83 -29.10 21.27
CA THR A 402 -7.70 -29.58 22.07
C THR A 402 -8.02 -30.86 22.83
N ALA A 403 -9.30 -31.25 22.91
CA ALA A 403 -9.72 -32.52 23.49
C ALA A 403 -9.62 -33.71 22.52
N THR A 404 -9.46 -33.45 21.21
CA THR A 404 -9.32 -34.50 20.20
C THR A 404 -7.84 -34.89 20.07
N PRO A 405 -7.45 -36.14 20.38
CA PRO A 405 -6.06 -36.55 20.33
C PRO A 405 -5.57 -36.71 18.89
N VAL A 406 -4.27 -36.49 18.68
CA VAL A 406 -3.58 -36.71 17.42
C VAL A 406 -2.77 -38.02 17.50
N LEU A 407 -2.96 -38.91 16.54
CA LEU A 407 -2.28 -40.20 16.42
C LEU A 407 -1.36 -40.23 15.19
N SER A 408 -0.19 -40.86 15.30
CA SER A 408 0.72 -41.07 14.17
C SER A 408 0.18 -42.13 13.21
N ALA A 409 0.34 -41.92 11.91
CA ALA A 409 -0.14 -42.86 10.88
C ALA A 409 0.67 -44.16 10.75
N TYR A 410 1.85 -44.30 11.38
CA TYR A 410 2.70 -45.52 11.26
C TYR A 410 3.55 -45.84 12.51
N PRO A 411 3.90 -47.14 12.78
CA PRO A 411 3.53 -48.37 12.04
C PRO A 411 2.87 -49.47 12.90
N LYS A 412 1.59 -49.78 12.63
CA LYS A 412 1.02 -51.07 12.18
C LYS A 412 -0.45 -51.20 12.58
N PRO A 413 -1.27 -51.83 11.73
CA PRO A 413 -2.58 -52.33 12.12
C PRO A 413 -2.34 -53.62 12.91
N ASP A 414 -2.63 -53.61 14.20
CA ASP A 414 -3.29 -54.80 14.72
C ASP A 414 -4.65 -54.84 13.98
N GLU A 415 -4.97 -55.96 13.35
CA GLU A 415 -6.25 -56.13 12.63
C GLU A 415 -7.46 -55.95 13.57
N ASP A 416 -7.21 -55.97 14.88
CA ASP A 416 -8.16 -55.63 15.91
C ASP A 416 -8.14 -54.11 16.18
N PRO A 417 -9.31 -53.45 16.18
CA PRO A 417 -9.39 -52.05 16.56
C PRO A 417 -8.89 -51.89 18.00
N ASP A 418 -7.92 -50.99 18.20
CA ASP A 418 -7.42 -50.63 19.53
C ASP A 418 -8.62 -50.32 20.44
N PRO A 419 -8.89 -51.13 21.49
CA PRO A 419 -10.05 -50.95 22.35
C PRO A 419 -10.04 -49.59 23.07
N ASP A 420 -8.85 -48.98 23.24
CA ASP A 420 -8.71 -47.62 23.79
C ASP A 420 -9.03 -46.53 22.76
N ALA A 421 -9.06 -46.87 21.47
CA ALA A 421 -9.52 -46.00 20.38
C ALA A 421 -11.04 -46.14 20.12
N MET A 422 -11.77 -46.91 20.92
CA MET A 422 -13.22 -47.06 20.84
C MET A 422 -13.92 -46.43 22.07
N GLU A 423 -15.12 -45.94 21.88
CA GLU A 423 -16.00 -45.42 22.93
C GLU A 423 -17.43 -45.97 22.77
N VAL A 424 -18.17 -46.07 23.87
CA VAL A 424 -19.57 -46.52 23.84
C VAL A 424 -20.48 -45.31 23.89
N VAL A 425 -21.10 -44.99 22.75
CA VAL A 425 -22.06 -43.90 22.64
C VAL A 425 -23.46 -44.50 22.45
N HIS A 426 -24.37 -44.19 23.38
CA HIS A 426 -25.74 -44.74 23.40
C HIS A 426 -25.82 -46.28 23.34
N GLY A 427 -24.87 -46.98 23.95
CA GLY A 427 -24.84 -48.45 23.99
C GLY A 427 -24.26 -49.12 22.74
N SER A 428 -23.76 -48.34 21.78
CA SER A 428 -23.05 -48.83 20.59
C SER A 428 -21.56 -48.51 20.69
N LEU A 429 -20.71 -49.50 20.44
CA LEU A 429 -19.26 -49.32 20.38
C LEU A 429 -18.88 -48.64 19.06
N GLN A 430 -18.24 -47.48 19.13
CA GLN A 430 -17.84 -46.66 17.98
C GLN A 430 -16.40 -46.17 18.14
N PRO A 431 -15.66 -45.90 17.06
CA PRO A 431 -14.33 -45.30 17.15
C PRO A 431 -14.39 -43.89 17.76
N LYS A 432 -13.47 -43.59 18.68
CA LYS A 432 -13.23 -42.24 19.19
C LYS A 432 -12.79 -41.33 18.04
N LYS A 433 -13.17 -40.06 18.12
CA LYS A 433 -12.67 -39.03 17.21
C LYS A 433 -11.17 -38.82 17.46
N VAL A 434 -10.37 -38.93 16.40
CA VAL A 434 -8.91 -38.75 16.43
C VAL A 434 -8.47 -37.99 15.17
N PHE A 435 -7.37 -37.25 15.27
CA PHE A 435 -6.67 -36.68 14.11
C PHE A 435 -5.48 -37.55 13.75
N PHE A 436 -5.24 -37.78 12.46
CA PHE A 436 -4.06 -38.54 12.01
C PHE A 436 -2.94 -37.61 11.55
N TYR A 437 -1.74 -37.78 12.10
CA TYR A 437 -0.53 -37.10 11.69
C TYR A 437 0.34 -38.04 10.85
N SER A 438 0.53 -37.69 9.58
CA SER A 438 1.31 -38.47 8.62
C SER A 438 2.80 -38.06 8.57
N GLY A 439 3.26 -37.20 9.48
CA GLY A 439 4.65 -36.75 9.56
C GLY A 439 5.50 -37.63 10.48
N ASN A 440 6.62 -37.10 10.97
CA ASN A 440 7.52 -37.85 11.85
C ASN A 440 6.86 -38.12 13.22
N PRO A 441 6.65 -39.38 13.64
CA PRO A 441 6.01 -39.72 14.91
C PRO A 441 6.69 -39.08 16.13
N LEU A 442 8.01 -38.86 16.09
CA LEU A 442 8.77 -38.25 17.17
C LEU A 442 8.48 -36.76 17.35
N THR A 443 7.91 -36.11 16.34
CA THR A 443 7.54 -34.69 16.33
C THR A 443 6.03 -34.49 16.20
N ALA A 444 5.24 -35.57 16.30
CA ALA A 444 3.80 -35.48 16.21
C ALA A 444 3.25 -34.62 17.36
N PRO A 445 2.45 -33.58 17.07
CA PRO A 445 1.78 -32.85 18.13
C PRO A 445 0.79 -33.79 18.85
N LYS A 446 0.61 -33.64 20.16
CA LYS A 446 -0.35 -34.48 20.93
C LYS A 446 -1.80 -34.07 20.70
N VAL A 447 -2.01 -32.78 20.40
CA VAL A 447 -3.30 -32.14 20.12
C VAL A 447 -3.09 -31.09 19.03
N ILE A 448 -4.13 -30.76 18.27
CA ILE A 448 -4.07 -29.64 17.31
C ILE A 448 -4.39 -28.35 18.06
N GLU A 449 -3.40 -27.46 18.17
CA GLU A 449 -3.60 -26.12 18.73
C GLU A 449 -3.92 -25.12 17.61
N ALA A 450 -5.03 -24.39 17.78
CA ALA A 450 -5.53 -23.41 16.82
C ALA A 450 -4.79 -22.06 16.95
N LYS A 451 -3.48 -22.03 16.66
CA LYS A 451 -2.68 -20.80 16.66
C LYS A 451 -2.86 -20.03 15.36
N ALA A 452 -2.79 -18.70 15.43
CA ALA A 452 -2.75 -17.85 14.23
C ALA A 452 -1.54 -18.22 13.35
N GLY A 453 -1.75 -18.28 12.02
CA GLY A 453 -0.71 -18.68 11.07
C GLY A 453 -0.47 -20.18 10.95
N VAL A 454 -1.28 -21.03 11.60
CA VAL A 454 -1.25 -22.49 11.40
C VAL A 454 -2.07 -22.86 10.15
N VAL A 455 -1.46 -23.68 9.29
CA VAL A 455 -2.13 -24.31 8.15
C VAL A 455 -2.39 -25.77 8.49
N ILE A 456 -3.65 -26.17 8.36
CA ILE A 456 -4.05 -27.58 8.45
C ILE A 456 -4.31 -28.06 7.03
N ALA A 457 -3.51 -29.00 6.57
CA ALA A 457 -3.63 -29.56 5.23
C ALA A 457 -3.91 -31.06 5.31
N GLN A 458 -4.91 -31.52 4.58
CA GLN A 458 -5.26 -32.93 4.51
C GLN A 458 -4.75 -33.55 3.21
N ASN A 459 -4.05 -34.69 3.30
CA ASN A 459 -3.56 -35.47 2.16
C ASN A 459 -2.68 -34.70 1.15
N PHE A 460 -2.01 -33.63 1.62
CA PHE A 460 -1.18 -32.77 0.76
C PHE A 460 0.06 -33.49 0.21
N ASN A 461 0.54 -34.52 0.89
CA ASN A 461 1.74 -35.28 0.50
C ASN A 461 1.60 -35.96 -0.87
N ALA A 462 0.41 -36.42 -1.28
CA ALA A 462 0.20 -37.00 -2.60
C ALA A 462 0.49 -35.97 -3.72
N TYR A 463 0.19 -34.69 -3.47
CA TYR A 463 0.42 -33.57 -4.38
C TYR A 463 1.83 -32.98 -4.29
N LEU A 464 2.59 -33.30 -3.23
CA LEU A 464 3.99 -32.93 -3.07
C LEU A 464 4.96 -33.98 -3.64
N ASN A 465 4.49 -35.19 -3.95
CA ASN A 465 5.34 -36.29 -4.38
C ASN A 465 6.11 -35.98 -5.67
N ASP A 466 5.52 -35.19 -6.57
CA ASP A 466 6.14 -34.77 -7.83
C ASP A 466 7.01 -33.50 -7.68
N LEU A 467 7.05 -32.90 -6.49
CA LEU A 467 7.80 -31.69 -6.21
C LEU A 467 9.20 -32.00 -5.70
N THR A 468 10.19 -31.25 -6.19
CA THR A 468 11.55 -31.32 -5.66
C THR A 468 11.59 -30.78 -4.23
N SER A 469 12.63 -31.12 -3.46
CA SER A 469 12.80 -30.59 -2.09
C SER A 469 12.80 -29.06 -2.04
N ALA A 470 13.26 -28.38 -3.10
CA ALA A 470 13.24 -26.93 -3.21
C ALA A 470 11.81 -26.37 -3.39
N ASP A 471 11.00 -27.02 -4.22
CA ASP A 471 9.61 -26.63 -4.46
C ASP A 471 8.74 -26.80 -3.21
N ARG A 472 9.02 -27.84 -2.41
CA ARG A 472 8.32 -28.07 -1.12
C ARG A 472 8.61 -26.98 -0.09
N ILE A 473 9.85 -26.50 -0.03
CA ILE A 473 10.28 -25.41 0.87
C ILE A 473 9.65 -24.08 0.41
N ALA A 474 9.74 -23.77 -0.88
CA ALA A 474 9.16 -22.56 -1.45
C ALA A 474 7.61 -22.53 -1.46
N ALA A 475 6.95 -23.69 -1.43
CA ALA A 475 5.48 -23.77 -1.40
C ALA A 475 4.88 -23.52 -0.01
N LEU A 476 5.64 -23.79 1.06
CA LEU A 476 5.13 -23.75 2.43
C LEU A 476 5.59 -22.52 3.23
N CYS A 477 6.54 -21.73 2.72
CA CYS A 477 7.06 -20.57 3.41
C CYS A 477 7.62 -19.54 2.41
N ALA A 478 7.10 -18.31 2.41
CA ALA A 478 7.61 -17.25 1.52
C ALA A 478 8.94 -16.62 2.02
N THR A 479 9.39 -17.00 3.22
CA THR A 479 10.62 -16.48 3.87
C THR A 479 11.58 -17.58 4.30
N CYS A 480 11.41 -18.78 3.76
CA CYS A 480 12.30 -19.93 3.87
C CYS A 480 12.70 -20.31 2.43
#